data_AF-A0A2A4LDR1-F1
#
_entry.id   AF-A0A2A4LDR1-F1
#
_cell.length_a   1.000
_cell.length_b   1.000
_cell.length_c   1.000
_cell.angle_alpha   90.00
_cell.angle_beta   90.00
_cell.angle_gamma   90.00
#
_symmetry.space_group_name_H-M   'P 1'
#
loop_
_entity.id
_entity.type
_entity.pdbx_description
1 polymer ?
#
loop_
_entity_poly.entity_id
_entity_poly.type
_entity_poly.pdbx_seq_one_letter_code
_entity_poly.pdbx_strand_id
1 'polypeptide(L)'
;MNLCPLLTAYFWTILFLGTQSSCSNVRMTIWDCCDFIDWRFATMSLLTEISGVFVKIVFASDMEIQLKRGLADRPAGRFNRVGQDALYLSPSEEAARVAMGGYVKEDDPGRVLLQYEVGGCKLYNLRHAGAANIYVQARQSWRDVYAAGQNPMSWDAADQVRELNHVGLIDPSRRKPDLWHVTLFRWNESDAPNVKRIGLPVPITVEPDYR
;
A
#
# COMPACT_ATOMS: atom_id res chain seq x y z
N MET A 1 9.67 44.60 51.32
CA MET A 1 10.22 43.38 51.97
C MET A 1 10.08 42.26 50.95
N ASN A 2 11.06 42.11 50.06
CA ASN A 2 12.15 41.09 50.09
C ASN A 2 11.65 39.78 49.44
N LEU A 3 12.27 39.16 48.42
CA LEU A 3 13.59 39.26 47.79
C LEU A 3 13.54 38.50 46.42
N CYS A 4 14.29 38.99 45.42
CA CYS A 4 14.83 38.23 44.25
C CYS A 4 16.00 37.33 44.75
N PRO A 5 16.69 36.40 44.00
CA PRO A 5 17.35 36.72 42.71
C PRO A 5 17.82 35.56 41.74
N LEU A 6 18.49 35.97 40.64
CA LEU A 6 19.54 35.34 39.76
C LEU A 6 19.15 34.33 38.65
N LEU A 7 19.29 34.70 37.36
CA LEU A 7 20.45 34.62 36.40
C LEU A 7 20.32 33.35 35.51
N THR A 8 20.43 33.34 34.17
CA THR A 8 21.48 33.89 33.29
C THR A 8 20.98 34.14 31.85
N ALA A 9 21.65 35.06 31.16
CA ALA A 9 21.48 35.43 29.76
C ALA A 9 22.29 34.52 28.81
N TYR A 10 21.84 34.34 27.56
CA TYR A 10 22.72 34.21 26.41
C TYR A 10 22.11 34.90 25.18
N PHE A 11 22.84 35.91 24.72
CA PHE A 11 22.77 36.58 23.42
C PHE A 11 23.09 35.60 22.28
N TRP A 12 22.46 35.72 21.12
CA TRP A 12 23.15 35.83 19.82
C TRP A 12 22.27 36.60 18.83
N THR A 13 22.81 37.73 18.40
CA THR A 13 22.34 38.66 17.38
C THR A 13 22.63 38.09 15.99
N ILE A 14 21.68 38.17 15.04
CA ILE A 14 22.02 38.31 13.62
C ILE A 14 21.29 39.55 13.08
N LEU A 15 22.08 40.59 12.85
CA LEU A 15 21.78 41.73 12.00
C LEU A 15 21.66 41.25 10.55
N PHE A 16 20.62 41.69 9.84
CA PHE A 16 20.78 42.11 8.45
C PHE A 16 19.93 43.37 8.22
N LEU A 17 20.61 44.50 8.23
CA LEU A 17 20.15 45.76 7.65
C LEU A 17 20.50 45.72 6.16
N GLY A 18 19.56 46.09 5.30
CA GLY A 18 19.80 46.15 3.86
C GLY A 18 18.65 46.75 3.07
N THR A 19 18.39 48.03 3.32
CA THR A 19 17.99 49.09 2.37
C THR A 19 16.77 48.89 1.47
N GLN A 20 15.73 49.69 1.78
CA GLN A 20 14.75 50.17 0.82
C GLN A 20 15.42 50.83 -0.38
N SER A 21 14.93 50.55 -1.59
CA SER A 21 15.13 51.38 -2.77
C SER A 21 13.82 51.43 -3.56
N SER A 22 13.49 52.66 -3.92
CA SER A 22 12.22 53.18 -4.39
C SER A 22 11.96 52.91 -5.87
N CYS A 23 10.67 52.79 -6.21
CA CYS A 23 9.98 53.08 -7.46
C CYS A 23 10.63 52.68 -8.80
N SER A 24 9.96 51.77 -9.51
CA SER A 24 9.47 52.08 -10.86
C SER A 24 8.42 51.07 -11.31
N ASN A 25 7.24 51.59 -11.67
CA ASN A 25 6.24 51.04 -12.58
C ASN A 25 6.44 49.60 -13.07
N VAL A 26 5.72 48.66 -12.45
CA VAL A 26 5.36 47.41 -13.14
C VAL A 26 3.86 47.47 -13.44
N ARG A 27 3.58 47.62 -14.74
CA ARG A 27 2.26 47.40 -15.32
C ARG A 27 1.72 46.07 -14.82
N MET A 28 0.55 46.13 -14.18
CA MET A 28 -0.26 44.97 -13.85
C MET A 28 -0.74 44.33 -15.16
N THR A 29 0.01 43.34 -15.66
CA THR A 29 -0.47 42.45 -16.71
C THR A 29 -1.12 41.25 -16.06
N ILE A 30 -2.43 41.15 -16.28
CA ILE A 30 -3.29 39.99 -16.02
C ILE A 30 -2.75 38.80 -16.79
N TRP A 31 -1.77 38.08 -16.27
CA TRP A 31 -1.39 36.71 -16.65
C TRP A 31 -0.51 36.20 -15.51
N ASP A 32 -1.08 35.38 -14.62
CA ASP A 32 -0.39 34.37 -13.77
C ASP A 32 -1.37 33.89 -12.67
N CYS A 33 -2.58 33.49 -13.09
CA CYS A 33 -3.52 32.72 -12.27
C CYS A 33 -3.77 31.37 -12.93
N CYS A 34 -2.71 30.60 -13.17
CA CYS A 34 -2.78 29.15 -13.31
C CYS A 34 -1.49 28.57 -12.72
N ASP A 35 -1.66 27.50 -11.94
CA ASP A 35 -0.59 26.59 -11.49
C ASP A 35 0.25 27.02 -10.28
N PHE A 36 -0.42 27.46 -9.21
CA PHE A 36 0.04 27.12 -7.87
C PHE A 36 -0.81 25.94 -7.35
N ILE A 37 -0.55 24.74 -7.89
CA ILE A 37 -0.99 23.52 -7.20
C ILE A 37 -0.20 23.48 -5.90
N ASP A 38 -0.89 23.78 -4.79
CA ASP A 38 -0.33 23.55 -3.47
C ASP A 38 -0.11 22.03 -3.30
N TRP A 39 1.14 21.61 -3.43
CA TRP A 39 1.58 20.22 -3.25
C TRP A 39 1.21 19.64 -1.89
N ARG A 40 0.86 20.48 -0.91
CA ARG A 40 0.35 20.06 0.41
C ARG A 40 -1.07 19.49 0.35
N PHE A 41 -1.88 19.83 -0.66
CA PHE A 41 -3.21 19.22 -0.86
C PHE A 41 -3.16 17.93 -1.71
N ALA A 42 -2.23 17.81 -2.65
CA ALA A 42 -2.05 16.58 -3.44
C ALA A 42 -1.51 15.39 -2.63
N THR A 43 -0.94 15.65 -1.45
CA THR A 43 -0.46 14.66 -0.48
C THR A 43 -1.53 14.22 0.54
N MET A 44 -2.72 14.85 0.55
CA MET A 44 -3.85 14.51 1.45
C MET A 44 -4.91 13.67 0.71
N SER A 45 -4.78 12.37 0.48
CA SER A 45 -4.16 11.34 1.29
C SER A 45 -3.93 10.15 0.35
N LEU A 46 -2.66 9.84 0.04
CA LEU A 46 -2.29 8.60 -0.65
C LEU A 46 -2.68 7.35 0.15
N LEU A 47 -3.06 7.54 1.41
CA LEU A 47 -3.54 6.52 2.31
C LEU A 47 -5.06 6.41 2.27
N THR A 48 -5.57 5.19 2.41
CA THR A 48 -6.99 4.92 2.58
C THR A 48 -7.17 4.09 3.84
N GLU A 49 -8.10 4.52 4.69
CA GLU A 49 -8.50 3.76 5.86
C GLU A 49 -9.33 2.55 5.43
N ILE A 50 -9.00 1.39 5.98
CA ILE A 50 -9.74 0.15 5.77
C ILE A 50 -9.96 -0.57 7.10
N SER A 51 -11.04 -1.32 7.17
CA SER A 51 -11.35 -2.27 8.23
C SER A 51 -12.48 -3.18 7.75
N GLY A 52 -12.66 -4.32 8.40
CA GLY A 52 -13.81 -5.19 8.18
C GLY A 52 -13.41 -6.57 7.66
N VAL A 53 -14.35 -7.22 6.97
CA VAL A 53 -14.17 -8.59 6.50
C VAL A 53 -13.59 -8.60 5.09
N PHE A 54 -12.50 -9.33 4.93
CA PHE A 54 -11.85 -9.60 3.65
C PHE A 54 -11.74 -11.11 3.46
N VAL A 55 -11.53 -11.53 2.21
CA VAL A 55 -11.49 -12.94 1.85
C VAL A 55 -10.23 -13.30 1.09
N LYS A 56 -9.87 -14.59 1.14
CA LYS A 56 -8.77 -15.16 0.37
C LYS A 56 -9.14 -16.57 -0.08
N ILE A 57 -8.83 -16.90 -1.32
CA ILE A 57 -8.94 -18.26 -1.84
C ILE A 57 -7.55 -18.90 -1.81
N VAL A 58 -7.46 -20.09 -1.21
CA VAL A 58 -6.20 -20.83 -1.06
C VAL A 58 -6.43 -22.31 -1.30
N PHE A 59 -5.36 -23.09 -1.48
CA PHE A 59 -5.48 -24.54 -1.42
C PHE A 59 -5.89 -24.96 -0.01
N ALA A 60 -6.74 -25.99 0.09
CA ALA A 60 -7.23 -26.50 1.37
C ALA A 60 -6.06 -26.95 2.29
N SER A 61 -4.99 -27.49 1.72
CA SER A 61 -3.77 -27.87 2.45
C SER A 61 -3.06 -26.70 3.12
N ASP A 62 -3.22 -25.49 2.59
CA ASP A 62 -2.43 -24.32 3.00
C ASP A 62 -3.19 -23.41 3.96
N MET A 63 -4.43 -23.76 4.34
CA MET A 63 -5.32 -22.85 5.08
C MET A 63 -4.75 -22.43 6.45
N GLU A 64 -4.00 -23.32 7.12
CA GLU A 64 -3.44 -23.08 8.46
C GLU A 64 -2.16 -22.23 8.46
N ILE A 65 -1.50 -22.08 7.30
CA ILE A 65 -0.23 -21.33 7.20
C ILE A 65 -0.43 -19.87 6.78
N GLN A 66 -1.64 -19.48 6.36
CA GLN A 66 -1.87 -18.19 5.71
C GLN A 66 -1.54 -16.96 6.58
N LEU A 67 -1.79 -17.04 7.89
CA LEU A 67 -1.46 -15.96 8.84
C LEU A 67 -0.06 -16.07 9.43
N LYS A 68 0.68 -17.16 9.18
CA LYS A 68 2.04 -17.34 9.70
C LYS A 68 2.99 -16.38 9.00
N ARG A 69 3.92 -15.82 9.77
CA ARG A 69 4.93 -14.85 9.33
C ARG A 69 6.34 -15.42 9.43
N GLY A 70 7.28 -14.82 8.71
CA GLY A 70 8.69 -15.20 8.76
C GLY A 70 9.00 -16.60 8.19
N LEU A 71 8.13 -17.10 7.30
CA LEU A 71 8.35 -18.37 6.61
C LEU A 71 9.40 -18.19 5.51
N ALA A 72 10.59 -18.77 5.68
CA ALA A 72 11.70 -18.63 4.72
C ALA A 72 11.38 -19.18 3.32
N ASP A 73 10.48 -20.17 3.25
CA ASP A 73 10.02 -20.83 2.03
C ASP A 73 8.74 -20.21 1.44
N ARG A 74 8.25 -19.09 2.01
CA ARG A 74 7.10 -18.38 1.46
C ARG A 74 7.34 -18.05 -0.01
N PRO A 75 6.45 -18.46 -0.94
CA PRO A 75 6.69 -18.27 -2.36
C PRO A 75 6.69 -16.80 -2.74
N ALA A 76 7.41 -16.47 -3.80
CA ALA A 76 7.34 -15.16 -4.41
C ALA A 76 5.91 -14.87 -4.89
N GLY A 77 5.50 -13.61 -4.73
CA GLY A 77 4.23 -13.09 -5.20
C GLY A 77 4.42 -11.77 -5.93
N ARG A 78 3.32 -11.11 -6.28
CA ARG A 78 3.38 -9.83 -7.00
C ARG A 78 4.16 -8.76 -6.23
N PHE A 79 4.03 -8.72 -4.90
CA PHE A 79 4.59 -7.69 -4.05
C PHE A 79 5.55 -8.23 -2.98
N ASN A 80 6.05 -9.46 -3.14
CA ASN A 80 7.00 -10.06 -2.23
C ASN A 80 7.97 -11.01 -2.95
N ARG A 81 9.22 -10.99 -2.49
CA ARG A 81 10.24 -11.99 -2.82
C ARG A 81 9.99 -13.29 -2.04
N VAL A 82 10.72 -14.34 -2.38
CA VAL A 82 10.76 -15.57 -1.57
C VAL A 82 11.15 -15.22 -0.14
N GLY A 83 10.44 -15.76 0.84
CA GLY A 83 10.68 -15.53 2.26
C GLY A 83 10.15 -14.20 2.81
N GLN A 84 9.75 -13.25 1.96
CA GLN A 84 9.18 -11.98 2.41
C GLN A 84 7.69 -12.10 2.73
N ASP A 85 7.28 -11.59 3.89
CA ASP A 85 5.89 -11.57 4.31
C ASP A 85 5.01 -10.72 3.38
N ALA A 86 3.88 -11.30 2.97
CA ALA A 86 2.79 -10.60 2.29
C ALA A 86 1.47 -11.38 2.44
N LEU A 87 0.45 -10.73 3.00
CA LEU A 87 -0.90 -11.26 3.09
C LEU A 87 -1.80 -10.57 2.06
N TYR A 88 -2.14 -11.32 1.01
CA TYR A 88 -3.06 -10.90 -0.03
C TYR A 88 -4.51 -11.20 0.37
N LEU A 89 -5.38 -10.21 0.35
CA LEU A 89 -6.82 -10.35 0.62
C LEU A 89 -7.64 -9.57 -0.41
N SER A 90 -8.91 -9.90 -0.54
CA SER A 90 -9.87 -9.23 -1.41
C SER A 90 -11.11 -8.78 -0.61
N PRO A 91 -11.77 -7.68 -0.99
CA PRO A 91 -12.94 -7.17 -0.29
C PRO A 91 -14.19 -8.04 -0.50
N SER A 92 -14.19 -8.93 -1.51
CA SER A 92 -15.30 -9.80 -1.82
C SER A 92 -14.83 -11.12 -2.45
N GLU A 93 -15.70 -12.14 -2.41
CA GLU A 93 -15.46 -13.41 -3.11
C GLU A 93 -15.27 -13.20 -4.61
N GLU A 94 -16.07 -12.33 -5.24
CA GLU A 94 -15.93 -11.98 -6.66
C GLU A 94 -14.52 -11.48 -6.96
N ALA A 95 -14.01 -10.53 -6.17
CA ALA A 95 -12.64 -10.03 -6.33
C ALA A 95 -11.60 -11.13 -6.12
N ALA A 96 -11.78 -12.02 -5.14
CA ALA A 96 -10.86 -13.14 -4.95
C ALA A 96 -10.88 -14.13 -6.14
N ARG A 97 -12.05 -14.40 -6.72
CA ARG A 97 -12.18 -15.24 -7.92
C ARG A 97 -11.46 -14.62 -9.12
N VAL A 98 -11.64 -13.31 -9.35
CA VAL A 98 -10.93 -12.59 -10.41
C VAL A 98 -9.42 -12.62 -10.21
N ALA A 99 -8.94 -12.45 -8.97
CA ALA A 99 -7.51 -12.56 -8.66
C ALA A 99 -6.96 -13.96 -8.93
N MET A 100 -7.73 -15.00 -8.58
CA MET A 100 -7.32 -16.40 -8.73
C MET A 100 -7.45 -16.94 -10.15
N GLY A 101 -8.37 -16.44 -10.98
CA GLY A 101 -8.65 -17.00 -12.29
C GLY A 101 -7.41 -17.15 -13.18
N GLY A 102 -6.40 -16.28 -13.03
CA GLY A 102 -5.13 -16.37 -13.77
C GLY A 102 -4.10 -17.35 -13.22
N TYR A 103 -4.42 -18.07 -12.14
CA TYR A 103 -3.56 -19.04 -11.47
C TYR A 103 -4.17 -20.45 -11.38
N VAL A 104 -5.44 -20.61 -11.77
CA VAL A 104 -6.11 -21.91 -11.76
C VAL A 104 -5.56 -22.80 -12.87
N LYS A 105 -5.28 -24.06 -12.54
CA LYS A 105 -4.92 -25.13 -13.48
C LYS A 105 -5.93 -26.27 -13.39
N GLU A 106 -5.98 -27.10 -14.44
CA GLU A 106 -6.92 -28.22 -14.55
C GLU A 106 -6.72 -29.27 -13.44
N ASP A 107 -5.49 -29.45 -12.98
CA ASP A 107 -5.07 -30.44 -11.97
C ASP A 107 -4.85 -29.84 -10.57
N ASP A 108 -5.31 -28.60 -10.34
CA ASP A 108 -5.15 -27.94 -9.04
C ASP A 108 -5.87 -28.71 -7.92
N PRO A 109 -5.22 -28.87 -6.74
CA PRO A 109 -5.90 -29.37 -5.54
C PRO A 109 -7.11 -28.52 -5.15
N GLY A 110 -8.02 -29.12 -4.37
CA GLY A 110 -9.22 -28.46 -3.85
C GLY A 110 -8.90 -27.16 -3.10
N ARG A 111 -9.73 -26.14 -3.33
CA ARG A 111 -9.57 -24.80 -2.75
C ARG A 111 -10.66 -24.50 -1.72
N VAL A 112 -10.33 -23.58 -0.81
CA VAL A 112 -11.27 -23.04 0.18
C VAL A 112 -11.25 -21.52 0.15
N LEU A 113 -12.41 -20.92 0.38
CA LEU A 113 -12.59 -19.51 0.69
C LEU A 113 -12.43 -19.32 2.20
N LEU A 114 -11.48 -18.48 2.57
CA LEU A 114 -11.22 -18.07 3.94
C LEU A 114 -11.70 -16.63 4.13
N GLN A 115 -12.24 -16.34 5.31
CA GLN A 115 -12.61 -14.99 5.72
C GLN A 115 -11.69 -14.50 6.83
N TYR A 116 -11.37 -13.21 6.79
CA TYR A 116 -10.50 -12.54 7.74
C TYR A 116 -11.15 -11.25 8.20
N GLU A 117 -11.24 -11.05 9.51
CA GLU A 117 -11.50 -9.73 10.06
C GLU A 117 -10.18 -8.97 10.16
N VAL A 118 -10.13 -7.79 9.56
CA VAL A 118 -8.99 -6.88 9.54
C VAL A 118 -9.35 -5.64 10.38
N GLY A 119 -8.57 -5.40 11.43
CA GLY A 119 -8.66 -4.20 12.26
C GLY A 119 -8.30 -2.93 11.47
N GLY A 120 -8.75 -1.78 11.98
CA GLY A 120 -8.54 -0.48 11.32
C GLY A 120 -7.07 -0.17 11.04
N CYS A 121 -6.77 0.14 9.78
CA CYS A 121 -5.44 0.59 9.36
C CYS A 121 -5.49 1.49 8.12
N LYS A 122 -4.34 2.08 7.77
CA LYS A 122 -4.16 2.92 6.59
C LYS A 122 -3.25 2.20 5.59
N LEU A 123 -3.72 2.05 4.35
CA LEU A 123 -2.96 1.42 3.26
C LEU A 123 -2.64 2.42 2.17
N TYR A 124 -1.46 2.26 1.56
CA TYR A 124 -1.07 3.05 0.40
C TYR A 124 -1.91 2.68 -0.82
N ASN A 125 -2.75 3.59 -1.30
CA ASN A 125 -3.76 3.29 -2.30
C ASN A 125 -3.28 3.67 -3.70
N LEU A 126 -2.91 2.65 -4.48
CA LEU A 126 -2.39 2.78 -5.84
C LEU A 126 -3.44 3.26 -6.85
N ARG A 127 -4.71 3.38 -6.46
CA ARG A 127 -5.78 3.94 -7.29
C ARG A 127 -5.78 5.47 -7.32
N HIS A 128 -5.11 6.10 -6.36
CA HIS A 128 -5.01 7.56 -6.32
C HIS A 128 -4.07 8.07 -7.40
N ALA A 129 -4.43 9.20 -8.03
CA ALA A 129 -3.63 9.80 -9.10
C ALA A 129 -2.19 10.13 -8.64
N GLY A 130 -2.01 10.56 -7.38
CA GLY A 130 -0.69 10.82 -6.82
C GLY A 130 0.19 9.58 -6.64
N ALA A 131 -0.36 8.37 -6.74
CA ALA A 131 0.37 7.11 -6.70
C ALA A 131 0.81 6.62 -8.10
N ALA A 132 0.57 7.40 -9.18
CA ALA A 132 0.80 6.98 -10.56
C ALA A 132 2.20 6.44 -10.83
N ASN A 133 3.24 7.07 -10.27
CA ASN A 133 4.64 6.64 -10.44
C ASN A 133 4.89 5.24 -9.86
N ILE A 134 4.37 4.95 -8.67
CA ILE A 134 4.48 3.62 -8.05
C ILE A 134 3.56 2.64 -8.79
N TYR A 135 2.36 3.07 -9.19
CA TYR A 135 1.40 2.21 -9.87
C TYR A 135 1.91 1.71 -11.22
N VAL A 136 2.65 2.52 -11.99
CA VAL A 136 3.22 2.10 -13.29
C VAL A 136 4.18 0.92 -13.15
N GLN A 137 4.89 0.83 -12.02
CA GLN A 137 5.77 -0.28 -11.67
C GLN A 137 4.96 -1.46 -11.14
N ALA A 138 4.01 -1.21 -10.23
CA ALA A 138 3.15 -2.22 -9.60
C ALA A 138 2.30 -3.02 -10.60
N ARG A 139 1.88 -2.40 -11.71
CA ARG A 139 1.00 -3.04 -12.72
C ARG A 139 1.71 -3.96 -13.70
N GLN A 140 3.04 -3.97 -13.72
CA GLN A 140 3.83 -4.78 -14.66
C GLN A 140 3.61 -6.30 -14.43
N SER A 141 3.88 -7.11 -15.46
CA SER A 141 3.83 -8.57 -15.30
C SER A 141 5.00 -9.04 -14.43
N TRP A 142 4.70 -9.54 -13.24
CA TRP A 142 5.74 -10.04 -12.32
C TRP A 142 6.15 -11.48 -12.62
N ARG A 143 5.22 -12.31 -13.13
CA ARG A 143 5.45 -13.75 -13.32
C ARG A 143 6.49 -14.02 -14.40
N ASP A 144 6.34 -13.38 -15.56
CA ASP A 144 7.22 -13.61 -16.71
C ASP A 144 8.63 -13.10 -16.41
N VAL A 145 8.73 -11.94 -15.75
CA VAL A 145 10.00 -11.34 -15.31
C VAL A 145 10.69 -12.23 -14.28
N TYR A 146 9.94 -12.72 -13.28
CA TYR A 146 10.48 -13.63 -12.27
C TYR A 146 10.90 -14.99 -12.88
N ALA A 147 10.11 -15.54 -13.80
CA ALA A 147 10.44 -16.78 -14.51
C ALA A 147 11.70 -16.65 -15.38
N ALA A 148 12.00 -15.45 -15.88
CA ALA A 148 13.24 -15.13 -16.56
C ALA A 148 14.44 -14.89 -15.62
N GLY A 149 14.28 -15.08 -14.31
CA GLY A 149 15.32 -14.85 -13.30
C GLY A 149 15.61 -13.37 -13.04
N GLN A 150 14.73 -12.47 -13.48
CA GLN A 150 14.88 -11.02 -13.31
C GLN A 150 14.07 -10.50 -12.12
N ASN A 151 14.32 -9.25 -11.70
CA ASN A 151 13.60 -8.57 -10.62
C ASN A 151 12.34 -7.88 -11.16
N PRO A 152 11.12 -8.30 -10.77
CA PRO A 152 9.89 -7.60 -11.09
C PRO A 152 9.83 -6.16 -10.56
N MET A 153 9.43 -5.22 -11.42
CA MET A 153 9.19 -3.82 -11.02
C MET A 153 8.11 -3.69 -9.94
N SER A 154 7.19 -4.66 -9.83
CA SER A 154 6.20 -4.67 -8.76
C SER A 154 6.82 -4.93 -7.38
N TRP A 155 8.01 -5.53 -7.31
CA TRP A 155 8.76 -5.63 -6.06
C TRP A 155 9.36 -4.29 -5.67
N ASP A 156 9.90 -3.53 -6.61
CA ASP A 156 10.42 -2.17 -6.35
C ASP A 156 9.31 -1.22 -5.90
N ALA A 157 8.11 -1.37 -6.46
CA ALA A 157 6.92 -0.65 -6.00
C ALA A 157 6.56 -1.01 -4.55
N ALA A 158 6.62 -2.30 -4.20
CA ALA A 158 6.35 -2.76 -2.84
C ALA A 158 7.43 -2.30 -1.86
N ASP A 159 8.70 -2.27 -2.28
CA ASP A 159 9.81 -1.78 -1.46
C ASP A 159 9.67 -0.29 -1.17
N GLN A 160 9.30 0.54 -2.15
CA GLN A 160 8.98 1.96 -1.90
C GLN A 160 7.85 2.12 -0.86
N VAL A 161 6.79 1.31 -0.93
CA VAL A 161 5.70 1.37 0.07
C VAL A 161 6.19 0.94 1.46
N ARG A 162 7.09 -0.05 1.54
CA ARG A 162 7.74 -0.47 2.81
C ARG A 162 8.68 0.60 3.36
N GLU A 163 9.46 1.26 2.52
CA GLU A 163 10.38 2.36 2.90
C GLU A 163 9.63 3.57 3.45
N LEU A 164 8.41 3.82 2.95
CA LEU A 164 7.48 4.81 3.51
C LEU A 164 6.83 4.36 4.84
N ASN A 165 7.24 3.21 5.38
CA ASN A 165 6.72 2.58 6.60
C ASN A 165 5.20 2.32 6.58
N HIS A 166 4.63 2.06 5.41
CA HIS A 166 3.23 1.67 5.30
C HIS A 166 3.06 0.16 5.52
N VAL A 167 1.99 -0.23 6.23
CA VAL A 167 1.71 -1.63 6.57
C VAL A 167 1.27 -2.47 5.37
N GLY A 168 0.95 -1.83 4.25
CA GLY A 168 0.50 -2.48 3.02
C GLY A 168 -0.02 -1.50 1.98
N LEU A 169 -0.62 -2.04 0.93
CA LEU A 169 -1.17 -1.29 -0.19
C LEU A 169 -2.55 -1.80 -0.63
N ILE A 170 -3.28 -0.92 -1.33
CA ILE A 170 -4.46 -1.26 -2.13
C ILE A 170 -4.04 -1.25 -3.60
N ASP A 171 -4.24 -2.35 -4.32
CA ASP A 171 -3.99 -2.46 -5.75
C ASP A 171 -5.29 -2.66 -6.55
N PRO A 172 -5.52 -1.90 -7.63
CA PRO A 172 -6.61 -2.19 -8.54
C PRO A 172 -6.37 -3.51 -9.29
N SER A 173 -7.43 -4.26 -9.53
CA SER A 173 -7.36 -5.48 -10.32
C SER A 173 -6.99 -5.14 -11.78
N ARG A 174 -6.01 -5.87 -12.32
CA ARG A 174 -5.61 -5.75 -13.72
C ARG A 174 -6.60 -6.43 -14.68
N ARG A 175 -7.42 -7.35 -14.18
CA ARG A 175 -8.40 -8.12 -14.97
C ARG A 175 -9.76 -7.43 -15.00
N LYS A 176 -10.13 -6.71 -13.93
CA LYS A 176 -11.40 -5.99 -13.78
C LYS A 176 -11.19 -4.71 -12.95
N PRO A 177 -10.91 -3.55 -13.57
CA PRO A 177 -10.46 -2.33 -12.88
C PRO A 177 -11.34 -1.79 -11.76
N ASP A 178 -12.64 -2.11 -11.76
CA ASP A 178 -13.58 -1.73 -10.69
C ASP A 178 -13.36 -2.53 -9.39
N LEU A 179 -12.64 -3.66 -9.47
CA LEU A 179 -12.25 -4.46 -8.32
C LEU A 179 -10.85 -4.08 -7.84
N TRP A 180 -10.60 -4.37 -6.57
CA TRP A 180 -9.33 -4.06 -5.91
C TRP A 180 -8.99 -5.14 -4.89
N HIS A 181 -7.73 -5.18 -4.50
CA HIS A 181 -7.21 -6.11 -3.51
C HIS A 181 -6.36 -5.34 -2.49
N VAL A 182 -6.05 -6.01 -1.39
CA VAL A 182 -5.11 -5.51 -0.39
C VAL A 182 -3.94 -6.47 -0.28
N THR A 183 -2.76 -5.89 -0.10
CA THR A 183 -1.58 -6.65 0.29
C THR A 183 -1.02 -6.04 1.56
N LEU A 184 -1.06 -6.79 2.66
CA LEU A 184 -0.45 -6.40 3.93
C LEU A 184 0.98 -6.95 3.99
N PHE A 185 1.95 -6.08 4.22
CA PHE A 185 3.35 -6.46 4.48
C PHE A 185 3.60 -6.77 5.94
N ARG A 186 2.80 -6.16 6.83
CA ARG A 186 2.85 -6.35 8.28
C ARG A 186 1.43 -6.53 8.81
N TRP A 187 1.26 -7.47 9.73
CA TRP A 187 0.00 -7.73 10.43
C TRP A 187 0.31 -8.42 11.76
N ASN A 188 -0.59 -8.28 12.74
CA ASN A 188 -0.43 -8.85 14.08
C ASN A 188 0.88 -8.45 14.78
N GLU A 189 1.39 -7.27 14.46
CA GLU A 189 2.47 -6.57 15.19
C GLU A 189 1.86 -5.42 16.00
N SER A 190 2.64 -4.83 16.90
CA SER A 190 2.19 -3.73 17.78
C SER A 190 1.67 -2.50 17.03
N ASP A 191 2.18 -2.23 15.83
CA ASP A 191 1.86 -1.06 14.99
C ASP A 191 1.24 -1.46 13.63
N ALA A 192 0.72 -2.68 13.54
CA ALA A 192 0.08 -3.24 12.35
C ALA A 192 -1.36 -3.66 12.66
N PRO A 193 -2.26 -3.80 11.65
CA PRO A 193 -3.62 -4.26 11.91
C PRO A 193 -3.63 -5.64 12.56
N ASN A 194 -4.54 -5.84 13.52
CA ASN A 194 -4.91 -7.19 13.93
C ASN A 194 -5.67 -7.85 12.78
N VAL A 195 -5.28 -9.08 12.44
CA VAL A 195 -5.93 -9.89 11.42
C VAL A 195 -6.19 -11.27 12.00
N LYS A 196 -7.47 -11.64 12.04
CA LYS A 196 -7.92 -12.94 12.53
C LYS A 196 -8.73 -13.65 11.46
N ARG A 197 -8.50 -14.95 11.29
CA ARG A 197 -9.38 -15.79 10.46
C ARG A 197 -10.71 -15.94 11.21
N ILE A 198 -11.82 -15.74 10.51
CA ILE A 198 -13.17 -15.89 11.07
C ILE A 198 -13.96 -16.90 10.25
N GLY A 199 -14.98 -17.49 10.90
CA GLY A 199 -15.81 -18.51 10.26
C GLY A 199 -15.07 -19.81 9.94
N LEU A 200 -15.79 -20.73 9.31
CA LEU A 200 -15.23 -21.97 8.80
C LEU A 200 -14.75 -21.78 7.35
N PRO A 201 -13.67 -22.46 6.92
CA PRO A 201 -13.31 -22.54 5.52
C PRO A 201 -14.47 -23.08 4.68
N VAL A 202 -14.80 -22.41 3.59
CA VAL A 202 -15.88 -22.83 2.68
C VAL A 202 -15.27 -23.41 1.41
N PRO A 203 -15.53 -24.67 1.04
CA PRO A 203 -15.08 -25.23 -0.23
C PRO A 203 -15.50 -24.34 -1.41
N ILE A 204 -14.59 -24.09 -2.34
CA ILE A 204 -14.84 -23.20 -3.48
C ILE A 204 -14.18 -23.71 -4.76
N THR A 205 -14.94 -23.73 -5.85
CA THR A 205 -14.43 -23.95 -7.21
C THR A 205 -14.24 -22.61 -7.88
N VAL A 206 -13.09 -22.38 -8.52
CA VAL A 206 -12.83 -21.18 -9.32
C VAL A 206 -12.56 -21.64 -10.74
N GLU A 207 -13.33 -21.12 -11.70
CA GLU A 207 -13.11 -21.43 -13.11
C GLU A 207 -11.76 -20.86 -13.59
N PRO A 208 -11.02 -21.61 -14.44
CA PRO A 208 -9.89 -21.07 -15.16
C PRO A 208 -10.29 -19.77 -15.88
N ASP A 209 -9.42 -18.78 -15.77
CA ASP A 209 -9.62 -17.49 -16.38
C ASP A 209 -10.90 -16.73 -16.01
N TYR A 210 -11.45 -16.94 -14.81
CA TYR A 210 -12.50 -16.07 -14.25
C TYR A 210 -12.17 -14.57 -14.40
N ARG A 211 -13.14 -13.76 -14.84
CA ARG A 211 -12.98 -12.31 -15.11
C ARG A 211 -14.11 -11.49 -14.50
#